data_AF-A0A1Q5JN60-F1
#
_entry.id   AF-A0A1Q5JN60-F1
#
_cell.length_a   1.000
_cell.length_b   1.000
_cell.length_c   1.000
_cell.angle_alpha   90.00
_cell.angle_beta   90.00
_cell.angle_gamma   90.00
#
_symmetry.space_group_name_H-M   'P 1'
#
loop_
_entity.id
_entity.type
_entity.pdbx_description
1 polymer ?
#
loop_
_entity_poly.entity_id
_entity_poly.type
_entity_poly.pdbx_seq_one_letter_code
_entity_poly.pdbx_strand_id
1 'polypeptide(L)'
;MVSHRDDRTLRALGLAEAPRDHPLTYPGAWPEDSGLLTGDRLLPLDRLVYEDRTPVLAVGSNACPGQLRHKMDDFGIDSPIPMVRTRVTGLDIGVSAHVSRLGYVSASPFAAPGTVRELFVIWLDPAQLTIIDASEGVPLPDGNFRRAWLPAPEVRVELADGTVLPGAYAYVNRRGVLRDGAGAPRRHPGRQRPLIAGLLAALPRLRALFGGTPEEFTARARADRRLCERGTRVFAEEKLVTASGLERYVRTQQNGSPGTGPSLTPPSM
;
A
#
# COMPACT_ATOMS: atom_id res chain seq x y z
N MET A 1 0.98 10.12 -42.88
CA MET A 1 1.44 10.56 -41.55
C MET A 1 0.54 9.91 -40.52
N VAL A 2 0.97 8.81 -39.91
CA VAL A 2 0.23 8.21 -38.80
C VAL A 2 0.35 9.19 -37.64
N SER A 3 -0.77 9.79 -37.25
CA SER A 3 -0.85 10.60 -36.03
C SER A 3 -0.31 9.77 -34.87
N HIS A 4 0.81 10.19 -34.27
CA HIS A 4 1.26 9.73 -32.95
C HIS A 4 0.16 10.12 -31.95
N ARG A 5 -0.91 9.32 -31.88
CA ARG A 5 -1.74 9.28 -30.68
C ARG A 5 -0.83 8.77 -29.57
N ASP A 6 -0.64 9.58 -28.53
CA ASP A 6 0.12 9.23 -27.32
C ASP A 6 -0.04 7.74 -26.98
N ASP A 7 1.03 6.98 -27.07
CA ASP A 7 1.02 5.59 -26.65
C ASP A 7 0.82 5.57 -25.12
N ARG A 8 -0.41 5.24 -24.70
CA ARG A 8 -0.82 5.18 -23.29
C ARG A 8 -0.57 3.82 -22.65
N THR A 9 0.19 2.93 -23.29
CA THR A 9 0.58 1.67 -22.67
C THR A 9 1.48 1.93 -21.45
N LEU A 10 1.35 1.10 -20.42
CA LEU A 10 2.20 1.19 -19.21
C LEU A 10 3.68 1.09 -19.57
N ARG A 11 4.02 0.34 -20.63
CA ARG A 11 5.40 0.23 -21.11
C ARG A 11 5.91 1.56 -21.66
N ALA A 12 5.15 2.20 -22.56
CA ALA A 12 5.53 3.50 -23.13
C ALA A 12 5.63 4.59 -22.06
N LEU A 13 4.82 4.50 -21.01
CA LEU A 13 4.81 5.44 -19.88
C LEU A 13 5.87 5.13 -18.81
N GLY A 14 6.62 4.02 -18.91
CA GLY A 14 7.58 3.62 -17.87
C GLY A 14 6.94 3.11 -16.56
N LEU A 15 5.68 2.68 -16.62
CA LEU A 15 4.85 2.27 -15.48
C LEU A 15 4.57 0.75 -15.41
N ALA A 16 5.13 -0.03 -16.35
CA ALA A 16 4.84 -1.46 -16.47
C ALA A 16 5.56 -2.35 -15.44
N GLU A 17 6.68 -1.91 -14.88
CA GLU A 17 7.47 -2.74 -13.98
C GLU A 17 6.79 -2.89 -12.61
N ALA A 18 6.63 -4.14 -12.16
CA ALA A 18 6.07 -4.45 -10.85
C ALA A 18 7.18 -4.74 -9.81
N PRO A 19 7.16 -4.09 -8.63
CA PRO A 19 8.05 -4.43 -7.52
C PRO A 19 7.97 -5.89 -7.06
N ARG A 20 6.87 -6.58 -7.33
CA ARG A 20 6.76 -8.03 -7.11
C ARG A 20 7.82 -8.82 -7.88
N ASP A 21 8.09 -8.43 -9.12
CA ASP A 21 9.07 -9.10 -9.99
C ASP A 21 10.47 -8.50 -9.80
N HIS A 22 10.54 -7.20 -9.51
CA HIS A 22 11.77 -6.43 -9.27
C HIS A 22 11.76 -5.76 -7.88
N PRO A 23 12.01 -6.49 -6.78
CA PRO A 23 11.79 -5.99 -5.41
C PRO A 23 12.54 -4.72 -5.05
N LEU A 24 13.73 -4.54 -5.60
CA LEU A 24 14.56 -3.37 -5.34
C LEU A 24 14.03 -2.08 -5.99
N THR A 25 13.02 -2.17 -6.85
CA THR A 25 12.33 -1.00 -7.41
C THR A 25 11.12 -0.57 -6.59
N TYR A 26 10.75 -1.31 -5.53
CA TYR A 26 9.71 -0.87 -4.59
C TYR A 26 9.94 0.59 -4.11
N PRO A 27 8.90 1.45 -4.11
CA PRO A 27 7.47 1.13 -4.30
C PRO A 27 7.01 1.01 -5.75
N GLY A 28 7.91 1.05 -6.73
CA GLY A 28 7.61 1.06 -8.16
C GLY A 28 7.43 2.49 -8.68
N ALA A 29 7.28 2.62 -9.99
CA ALA A 29 6.98 3.90 -10.62
C ALA A 29 5.53 4.31 -10.35
N TRP A 30 5.34 5.57 -9.94
CA TRP A 30 4.02 6.18 -9.77
C TRP A 30 3.70 7.02 -11.00
N PRO A 31 2.42 7.11 -11.43
CA PRO A 31 2.01 8.03 -12.46
C PRO A 31 2.31 9.49 -12.06
N GLU A 32 2.53 10.36 -13.05
CA GLU A 32 2.67 11.80 -12.82
C GLU A 32 1.33 12.43 -12.43
N ASP A 33 0.24 11.97 -13.06
CA ASP A 33 -1.12 12.50 -12.87
C ASP A 33 -2.14 11.38 -12.66
N SER A 34 -3.36 11.79 -12.34
CA SER A 34 -4.51 10.89 -12.26
C SER A 34 -4.71 10.11 -13.56
N GLY A 35 -5.13 8.85 -13.46
CA GLY A 35 -5.38 8.01 -14.62
C GLY A 35 -6.26 6.80 -14.33
N LEU A 36 -6.87 6.28 -15.39
CA LEU A 36 -7.67 5.06 -15.40
C LEU A 36 -6.78 3.90 -15.86
N LEU A 37 -6.42 3.02 -14.94
CA LEU A 37 -5.72 1.78 -15.28
C LEU A 37 -6.73 0.81 -15.91
N THR A 38 -6.57 0.48 -17.18
CA THR A 38 -7.43 -0.46 -17.93
C THR A 38 -6.56 -1.39 -18.74
N GLY A 39 -6.52 -2.68 -18.36
CA GLY A 39 -5.54 -3.61 -18.90
C GLY A 39 -4.11 -3.07 -18.76
N ASP A 40 -3.36 -3.06 -19.86
CA ASP A 40 -1.98 -2.58 -19.93
C ASP A 40 -1.86 -1.08 -20.26
N ARG A 41 -2.92 -0.29 -20.07
CA ARG A 41 -2.96 1.15 -20.40
C ARG A 41 -3.34 2.01 -19.21
N LEU A 42 -2.81 3.23 -19.19
CA LEU A 42 -3.23 4.30 -18.28
C LEU A 42 -3.87 5.42 -19.09
N LEU A 43 -5.21 5.48 -19.06
CA LEU A 43 -6.00 6.44 -19.81
C LEU A 43 -6.33 7.67 -18.94
N PRO A 44 -6.70 8.83 -19.52
CA PRO A 44 -7.20 9.96 -18.74
C PRO A 44 -8.48 9.62 -17.95
N LEU A 45 -8.69 10.30 -16.82
CA LEU A 45 -9.96 10.27 -16.09
C LEU A 45 -10.93 11.34 -16.60
N ASP A 46 -12.22 11.03 -16.55
CA ASP A 46 -13.33 11.94 -16.79
C ASP A 46 -13.97 12.47 -15.49
N ARG A 47 -13.74 11.78 -14.37
CA ARG A 47 -14.21 12.16 -13.03
C ARG A 47 -13.20 11.77 -11.94
N LEU A 48 -13.30 12.41 -10.77
CA LEU A 48 -12.37 12.21 -9.65
C LEU A 48 -12.98 11.42 -8.47
N VAL A 49 -14.31 11.26 -8.45
CA VAL A 49 -15.06 10.56 -7.39
C VAL A 49 -15.84 9.40 -7.98
N TYR A 50 -15.79 8.26 -7.30
CA TYR A 50 -16.45 7.02 -7.69
C TYR A 50 -17.23 6.49 -6.47
N GLU A 51 -18.43 7.02 -6.25
CA GLU A 51 -19.25 6.72 -5.05
C GLU A 51 -19.64 5.24 -4.92
N ASP A 52 -19.66 4.52 -6.03
CA ASP A 52 -19.90 3.09 -6.12
C ASP A 52 -18.68 2.23 -5.76
N ARG A 53 -17.55 2.86 -5.44
CA ARG A 53 -16.25 2.21 -5.21
C ARG A 53 -15.67 2.58 -3.86
N THR A 54 -14.79 1.72 -3.38
CA THR A 54 -14.07 1.91 -2.12
C THR A 54 -12.81 2.74 -2.36
N PRO A 55 -12.68 3.95 -1.78
CA PRO A 55 -11.46 4.75 -1.88
C PRO A 55 -10.38 4.17 -0.97
N VAL A 56 -9.22 3.85 -1.55
CA VAL A 56 -8.05 3.36 -0.81
C VAL A 56 -6.85 4.27 -1.09
N LEU A 57 -6.30 4.87 -0.05
CA LEU A 57 -5.08 5.66 -0.11
C LEU A 57 -3.86 4.75 -0.27
N ALA A 58 -3.10 4.94 -1.35
CA ALA A 58 -1.91 4.18 -1.67
C ALA A 58 -0.64 4.96 -1.30
N VAL A 59 0.11 4.44 -0.32
CA VAL A 59 1.40 5.02 0.15
C VAL A 59 2.62 4.20 -0.27
N GLY A 60 2.43 3.16 -1.08
CA GLY A 60 3.44 2.20 -1.47
C GLY A 60 3.12 1.60 -2.84
N SER A 61 3.37 0.32 -3.03
CA SER A 61 3.25 -0.33 -4.33
C SER A 61 1.83 -0.38 -4.93
N ASN A 62 0.79 -0.08 -4.14
CA ASN A 62 -0.57 0.08 -4.68
C ASN A 62 -0.74 1.37 -5.51
N ALA A 63 0.24 2.30 -5.48
CA ALA A 63 0.28 3.45 -6.39
C ALA A 63 1.05 3.15 -7.70
N CYS A 64 1.60 1.94 -7.85
CA CYS A 64 2.31 1.51 -9.05
C CYS A 64 1.35 0.75 -10.00
N PRO A 65 1.09 1.24 -11.23
CA PRO A 65 0.18 0.60 -12.17
C PRO A 65 0.61 -0.81 -12.56
N GLY A 66 1.90 -1.04 -12.83
CA GLY A 66 2.43 -2.38 -13.12
C GLY A 66 2.19 -3.36 -11.96
N GLN A 67 2.32 -2.90 -10.71
CA GLN A 67 2.01 -3.73 -9.55
C GLN A 67 0.53 -4.07 -9.44
N LEU A 68 -0.35 -3.09 -9.64
CA LEU A 68 -1.80 -3.31 -9.62
C LEU A 68 -2.21 -4.26 -10.74
N ARG A 69 -1.70 -4.05 -11.96
CA ARG A 69 -1.96 -4.90 -13.11
C ARG A 69 -1.57 -6.35 -12.85
N HIS A 70 -0.37 -6.59 -12.34
CA HIS A 70 0.06 -7.94 -11.93
C HIS A 70 -0.91 -8.57 -10.91
N LYS A 71 -1.31 -7.82 -9.87
CA LYS A 71 -2.26 -8.33 -8.86
C LYS A 71 -3.60 -8.70 -9.47
N MET A 72 -4.07 -7.94 -10.44
CA MET A 72 -5.38 -8.18 -11.07
C MET A 72 -5.31 -9.30 -12.13
N ASP A 73 -4.19 -9.43 -12.86
CA ASP A 73 -3.96 -10.48 -13.87
C ASP A 73 -3.92 -11.87 -13.23
N ASP A 74 -3.33 -12.01 -12.04
CA ASP A 74 -3.32 -13.25 -11.25
C ASP A 74 -4.73 -13.83 -11.00
N PHE A 75 -5.78 -12.99 -11.12
CA PHE A 75 -7.18 -13.35 -10.90
C PHE A 75 -8.08 -13.07 -12.11
N GLY A 76 -7.52 -12.72 -13.27
CA GLY A 76 -8.27 -12.44 -14.50
C GLY A 76 -9.21 -11.23 -14.41
N ILE A 77 -8.94 -10.25 -13.54
CA ILE A 77 -9.76 -9.04 -13.38
C ILE A 77 -9.32 -7.98 -14.40
N ASP A 78 -10.16 -7.68 -15.38
CA ASP A 78 -9.92 -6.64 -16.39
C ASP A 78 -10.61 -5.30 -16.11
N SER A 79 -11.48 -5.25 -15.09
CA SER A 79 -12.22 -4.04 -14.72
C SER A 79 -11.27 -2.87 -14.43
N PRO A 80 -11.58 -1.65 -14.90
CA PRO A 80 -10.70 -0.49 -14.70
C PRO A 80 -10.49 -0.12 -13.23
N ILE A 81 -9.31 0.42 -12.89
CA ILE A 81 -8.99 1.01 -11.58
C ILE A 81 -8.70 2.50 -11.77
N PRO A 82 -9.61 3.40 -11.32
CA PRO A 82 -9.32 4.82 -11.24
C PRO A 82 -8.25 5.08 -10.17
N MET A 83 -7.19 5.78 -10.56
CA MET A 83 -6.10 6.22 -9.70
C MET A 83 -6.11 7.76 -9.69
N VAL A 84 -6.56 8.35 -8.59
CA VAL A 84 -6.73 9.80 -8.48
C VAL A 84 -5.59 10.38 -7.65
N ARG A 85 -4.82 11.31 -8.23
CA ARG A 85 -3.80 12.07 -7.50
C ARG A 85 -4.49 13.02 -6.52
N THR A 86 -4.00 13.02 -5.29
CA THR A 86 -4.61 13.75 -4.15
C THR A 86 -3.54 14.43 -3.31
N ARG A 87 -3.93 15.53 -2.69
CA ARG A 87 -3.17 16.21 -1.64
C ARG A 87 -3.69 15.73 -0.29
N VAL A 88 -2.84 15.06 0.48
CA VAL A 88 -3.20 14.43 1.75
C VAL A 88 -2.48 15.11 2.89
N THR A 89 -3.24 15.60 3.87
CA THR A 89 -2.72 16.21 5.10
C THR A 89 -2.99 15.32 6.30
N GLY A 90 -2.02 15.17 7.21
CA GLY A 90 -2.18 14.48 8.50
C GLY A 90 -1.44 13.14 8.62
N LEU A 91 -0.74 12.71 7.57
CA LEU A 91 0.08 11.50 7.58
C LEU A 91 1.36 11.65 6.76
N ASP A 92 2.27 10.71 7.00
CA ASP A 92 3.52 10.57 6.27
C ASP A 92 3.83 9.08 6.03
N ILE A 93 4.85 8.79 5.21
CA ILE A 93 5.19 7.46 4.73
C ILE A 93 6.39 6.93 5.54
N GLY A 94 6.13 5.92 6.37
CA GLY A 94 7.13 5.26 7.21
C GLY A 94 7.61 3.93 6.64
N VAL A 95 8.70 3.43 7.20
CA VAL A 95 9.18 2.07 6.93
C VAL A 95 8.38 1.09 7.79
N SER A 96 7.69 0.13 7.17
CA SER A 96 6.95 -0.90 7.90
C SER A 96 7.88 -1.76 8.77
N ALA A 97 7.38 -2.18 9.94
CA ALA A 97 8.14 -3.03 10.85
C ALA A 97 8.09 -4.52 10.47
N HIS A 98 8.32 -4.86 9.19
CA HIS A 98 8.39 -6.24 8.74
C HIS A 98 9.24 -6.42 7.47
N VAL A 99 9.78 -7.62 7.29
CA VAL A 99 10.41 -8.05 6.04
C VAL A 99 9.35 -8.69 5.15
N SER A 100 9.11 -8.11 3.97
CA SER A 100 8.17 -8.67 3.00
C SER A 100 8.73 -9.94 2.38
N ARG A 101 7.85 -10.92 2.14
CA ARG A 101 8.16 -12.14 1.38
C ARG A 101 8.51 -11.85 -0.08
N LEU A 102 8.20 -10.65 -0.56
CA LEU A 102 8.61 -10.18 -1.88
C LEU A 102 10.04 -9.64 -1.90
N GLY A 103 10.76 -9.62 -0.78
CA GLY A 103 12.18 -9.28 -0.75
C GLY A 103 12.50 -7.79 -0.64
N TYR A 104 11.59 -7.03 -0.01
CA TYR A 104 11.74 -5.62 0.31
C TYR A 104 11.21 -5.33 1.73
N VAL A 105 11.45 -4.11 2.23
CA VAL A 105 10.83 -3.60 3.46
C VAL A 105 9.82 -2.53 3.04
N SER A 106 8.53 -2.82 3.19
CA SER A 106 7.49 -1.98 2.55
C SER A 106 7.30 -0.64 3.25
N ALA A 107 6.64 0.31 2.59
CA ALA A 107 6.07 1.49 3.20
C ALA A 107 4.86 1.12 4.08
N SER A 108 4.58 1.98 5.07
CA SER A 108 3.35 1.98 5.88
C SER A 108 3.05 3.43 6.29
N PRO A 109 1.79 3.87 6.29
CA PRO A 109 1.47 5.22 6.73
C PRO A 109 1.70 5.36 8.25
N PHE A 110 2.03 6.56 8.70
CA PHE A 110 1.99 6.94 10.12
C PHE A 110 1.40 8.33 10.29
N ALA A 111 0.82 8.59 11.47
CA ALA A 111 0.21 9.86 11.82
C ALA A 111 1.27 10.96 11.88
N ALA A 112 1.08 12.02 11.10
CA ALA A 112 1.98 13.15 11.04
C ALA A 112 1.15 14.43 10.87
N PRO A 113 0.59 14.97 11.96
CA PRO A 113 -0.27 16.16 11.91
C PRO A 113 0.40 17.31 11.14
N GLY A 114 -0.36 17.97 10.27
CA GLY A 114 0.12 19.07 9.43
C GLY A 114 1.08 18.69 8.29
N THR A 115 1.58 17.45 8.25
CA THR A 115 2.39 16.99 7.11
C THR A 115 1.49 16.80 5.89
N VAL A 116 1.96 17.30 4.75
CA VAL A 116 1.29 17.18 3.46
C VAL A 116 2.08 16.24 2.55
N ARG A 117 1.37 15.32 1.89
CA ARG A 117 1.90 14.45 0.84
C ARG A 117 1.02 14.47 -0.40
N GLU A 118 1.63 14.29 -1.55
CA GLU A 118 0.92 13.92 -2.77
C GLU A 118 0.89 12.40 -2.87
N LEU A 119 -0.32 11.84 -2.97
CA LEU A 119 -0.57 10.41 -2.95
C LEU A 119 -1.71 10.07 -3.90
N PHE A 120 -1.90 8.77 -4.16
CA PHE A 120 -3.02 8.31 -4.98
C PHE A 120 -4.12 7.70 -4.11
N VAL A 121 -5.37 8.07 -4.39
CA VAL A 121 -6.53 7.27 -4.01
C VAL A 121 -6.85 6.35 -5.19
N ILE A 122 -6.82 5.05 -4.95
CA ILE A 122 -7.31 4.05 -5.89
C ILE A 122 -8.76 3.71 -5.54
N TRP A 123 -9.64 3.71 -6.54
CA TRP A 123 -11.06 3.45 -6.37
C TRP A 123 -11.38 2.02 -6.77
N LEU A 124 -11.63 1.16 -5.79
CA LEU A 124 -11.75 -0.27 -5.99
C LEU A 124 -13.20 -0.73 -5.98
N ASP A 125 -13.59 -1.52 -6.98
CA ASP A 125 -14.80 -2.33 -6.90
C ASP A 125 -14.64 -3.46 -5.84
N PRO A 126 -15.72 -4.16 -5.44
CA PRO A 126 -15.64 -5.20 -4.41
C PRO A 126 -14.67 -6.35 -4.72
N ALA A 127 -14.52 -6.74 -5.99
CA ALA A 127 -13.62 -7.83 -6.39
C ALA A 127 -12.16 -7.37 -6.30
N GLN A 128 -11.86 -6.19 -6.83
CA GLN A 128 -10.54 -5.56 -6.75
C GLN A 128 -10.13 -5.35 -5.28
N LEU A 129 -11.04 -4.86 -4.43
CA LEU A 129 -10.78 -4.65 -3.00
C LEU A 129 -10.43 -5.95 -2.29
N THR A 130 -11.12 -7.04 -2.60
CA THR A 130 -10.84 -8.38 -2.04
C THR A 130 -9.42 -8.85 -2.39
N ILE A 131 -8.98 -8.63 -3.63
CA ILE A 131 -7.63 -8.96 -4.09
C ILE A 131 -6.58 -8.12 -3.36
N ILE A 132 -6.81 -6.81 -3.22
CA ILE A 132 -5.86 -5.95 -2.50
C ILE A 132 -5.81 -6.37 -1.02
N ASP A 133 -6.94 -6.58 -0.34
CA ASP A 133 -6.98 -7.06 1.05
C ASP A 133 -6.21 -8.37 1.24
N ALA A 134 -6.40 -9.34 0.34
CA ALA A 134 -5.67 -10.61 0.37
C ALA A 134 -4.16 -10.39 0.21
N SER A 135 -3.74 -9.51 -0.72
CA SER A 135 -2.33 -9.20 -0.95
C SER A 135 -1.65 -8.51 0.25
N GLU A 136 -2.41 -7.76 1.05
CA GLU A 136 -1.95 -7.10 2.28
C GLU A 136 -2.05 -8.02 3.52
N GLY A 137 -2.62 -9.22 3.34
CA GLY A 137 -2.83 -10.20 4.39
C GLY A 137 -3.95 -9.85 5.37
N VAL A 138 -4.87 -8.95 5.01
CA VAL A 138 -6.01 -8.56 5.86
C VAL A 138 -6.82 -9.74 6.39
N PRO A 139 -7.25 -10.73 5.56
CA PRO A 139 -8.06 -11.84 6.05
C PRO A 139 -7.27 -12.81 6.95
N LEU A 140 -5.94 -12.72 6.99
CA LEU A 140 -5.10 -13.64 7.77
C LEU A 140 -4.96 -13.17 9.22
N PRO A 141 -5.00 -14.09 10.21
CA PRO A 141 -4.69 -13.77 11.61
C PRO A 141 -3.32 -13.14 11.77
N ASP A 142 -2.33 -13.64 11.03
CA ASP A 142 -0.93 -13.21 11.11
C ASP A 142 -0.52 -12.26 9.96
N GLY A 143 -1.52 -11.66 9.30
CA GLY A 143 -1.31 -10.69 8.23
C GLY A 143 -0.40 -9.52 8.61
N ASN A 144 0.19 -8.88 7.60
CA ASN A 144 1.07 -7.74 7.84
C ASN A 144 0.29 -6.45 8.11
N PHE A 145 -0.88 -6.30 7.49
CA PHE A 145 -1.67 -5.08 7.55
C PHE A 145 -3.11 -5.31 8.04
N ARG A 146 -3.74 -4.20 8.41
CA ARG A 146 -5.18 -4.05 8.64
C ARG A 146 -5.67 -2.91 7.78
N ARG A 147 -6.85 -3.05 7.20
CA ARG A 147 -7.53 -1.92 6.56
C ARG A 147 -8.13 -1.03 7.65
N ALA A 148 -7.89 0.27 7.57
CA ALA A 148 -8.37 1.27 8.52
C ALA A 148 -9.04 2.42 7.75
N TRP A 149 -10.22 2.87 8.20
CA TRP A 149 -10.86 4.06 7.65
C TRP A 149 -10.22 5.31 8.26
N LEU A 150 -9.61 6.15 7.44
CA LEU A 150 -9.01 7.41 7.86
C LEU A 150 -10.00 8.55 7.57
N PRO A 151 -10.71 9.07 8.59
CA PRO A 151 -11.71 10.12 8.40
C PRO A 151 -11.08 11.51 8.24
N ALA A 152 -11.78 12.40 7.56
CA ALA A 152 -11.58 13.83 7.70
C ALA A 152 -12.25 14.32 9.02
N PRO A 153 -11.68 15.32 9.71
CA PRO A 153 -10.53 16.14 9.31
C PRO A 153 -9.17 15.58 9.73
N GLU A 154 -9.09 14.45 10.45
CA GLU A 154 -7.82 13.92 10.98
C GLU A 154 -6.83 13.55 9.88
N VAL A 155 -7.33 12.99 8.78
CA VAL A 155 -6.60 12.81 7.53
C VAL A 155 -7.42 13.44 6.41
N ARG A 156 -7.00 14.63 5.97
CA ARG A 156 -7.70 15.38 4.92
C ARG A 156 -7.18 14.95 3.55
N VAL A 157 -8.03 14.33 2.75
CA VAL A 157 -7.75 13.92 1.36
C VAL A 157 -8.46 14.88 0.41
N GLU A 158 -7.69 15.72 -0.27
CA GLU A 158 -8.18 16.73 -1.21
C GLU A 158 -7.83 16.34 -2.65
N LEU A 159 -8.83 16.43 -3.53
CA LEU A 159 -8.72 16.15 -4.96
C LEU A 159 -8.26 17.41 -5.72
N ALA A 160 -7.90 17.24 -6.99
CA ALA A 160 -7.40 18.34 -7.83
C ALA A 160 -8.41 19.49 -8.04
N ASP A 161 -9.71 19.22 -7.92
CA ASP A 161 -10.80 20.21 -8.03
C ASP A 161 -11.14 20.90 -6.69
N GLY A 162 -10.39 20.62 -5.61
CA GLY A 162 -10.63 21.14 -4.28
C GLY A 162 -11.65 20.33 -3.45
N THR A 163 -12.26 19.29 -4.03
CA THR A 163 -13.15 18.39 -3.30
C THR A 163 -12.39 17.70 -2.17
N VAL A 164 -12.97 17.67 -0.98
CA VAL A 164 -12.43 16.94 0.17
C VAL A 164 -13.25 15.67 0.39
N LEU A 165 -12.60 14.52 0.35
CA LEU A 165 -13.27 13.25 0.65
C LEU A 165 -13.62 13.17 2.15
N PRO A 166 -14.75 12.52 2.51
CA PRO A 166 -15.10 12.28 3.93
C PRO A 166 -14.07 11.38 4.64
N GLY A 167 -13.30 10.62 3.87
CA GLY A 167 -12.18 9.80 4.32
C GLY A 167 -11.75 8.84 3.21
N ALA A 168 -10.72 8.04 3.51
CA ALA A 168 -10.28 6.96 2.65
C ALA A 168 -9.76 5.80 3.49
N TYR A 169 -9.80 4.59 2.95
CA TYR A 169 -9.15 3.45 3.58
C TYR A 169 -7.63 3.52 3.38
N ALA A 170 -6.87 3.04 4.37
CA ALA A 170 -5.45 2.77 4.21
C ALA A 170 -5.07 1.43 4.87
N TYR A 171 -3.95 0.86 4.44
CA TYR A 171 -3.39 -0.34 5.07
C TYR A 171 -2.38 0.05 6.15
N VAL A 172 -2.77 -0.13 7.41
CA VAL A 172 -1.94 0.15 8.59
C VAL A 172 -1.22 -1.12 9.01
N ASN A 173 0.11 -1.07 9.15
CA ASN A 173 0.89 -2.25 9.52
C ASN A 173 0.58 -2.68 10.95
N ARG A 174 0.30 -3.97 11.16
CA ARG A 174 -0.06 -4.52 12.48
C ARG A 174 1.04 -4.43 13.52
N ARG A 175 2.30 -4.35 13.07
CA ARG A 175 3.48 -4.24 13.92
C ARG A 175 3.90 -2.79 14.11
N GLY A 176 3.27 -1.84 13.43
CA GLY A 176 3.71 -0.44 13.40
C GLY A 176 4.82 -0.21 12.38
N VAL A 177 5.65 0.79 12.67
CA VAL A 177 6.71 1.29 11.78
C VAL A 177 8.06 1.23 12.48
N LEU A 178 9.14 1.19 11.72
CA LEU A 178 10.48 1.37 12.27
C LEU A 178 10.62 2.80 12.78
N ARG A 179 11.37 2.98 13.86
CA ARG A 179 11.74 4.28 14.41
C ARG A 179 13.11 4.72 13.91
N ASP A 180 13.34 6.02 13.86
CA ASP A 180 14.64 6.63 13.60
C ASP A 180 15.48 6.72 14.89
N GLY A 181 16.67 7.32 14.78
CA GLY A 181 17.57 7.49 15.92
C GLY A 181 17.01 8.40 17.03
N ALA A 182 16.02 9.24 16.72
CA ALA A 182 15.34 10.11 17.69
C ALA A 182 14.10 9.44 18.31
N GLY A 183 13.76 8.21 17.88
CA GLY A 183 12.60 7.46 18.36
C GLY A 183 11.28 7.80 17.65
N ALA A 184 11.29 8.72 16.67
CA ALA A 184 10.14 9.03 15.84
C ALA A 184 9.99 7.99 14.71
N PRO A 185 8.79 7.84 14.10
CA PRO A 185 8.64 7.02 12.89
C PRO A 185 9.68 7.33 11.80
N ARG A 186 10.44 6.33 11.39
CA ARG A 186 11.44 6.42 10.33
C ARG A 186 10.74 6.57 8.98
N ARG A 187 10.98 7.70 8.32
CA ARG A 187 10.51 7.95 6.95
C ARG A 187 11.06 6.92 5.96
N HIS A 188 10.21 6.46 5.05
CA HIS A 188 10.61 5.61 3.94
C HIS A 188 11.29 6.46 2.86
N PRO A 189 12.52 6.15 2.41
CA PRO A 189 13.30 7.02 1.51
C PRO A 189 12.88 6.94 0.04
N GLY A 190 11.71 6.34 -0.26
CA GLY A 190 11.23 6.08 -1.62
C GLY A 190 12.06 5.08 -2.44
N ARG A 191 13.16 4.52 -1.90
CA ARG A 191 14.07 3.61 -2.63
C ARG A 191 14.57 2.48 -1.72
N GLN A 192 14.47 1.23 -2.18
CA GLN A 192 14.85 0.06 -1.36
C GLN A 192 16.36 -0.08 -1.14
N ARG A 193 17.19 0.12 -2.17
CA ARG A 193 18.65 -0.07 -2.04
C ARG A 193 19.27 0.69 -0.86
N PRO A 194 19.09 2.03 -0.74
CA PRO A 194 19.63 2.76 0.41
C PRO A 194 18.95 2.38 1.74
N LEU A 195 17.66 2.03 1.73
CA LEU A 195 16.96 1.57 2.93
C LEU A 195 17.56 0.27 3.47
N ILE A 196 17.63 -0.75 2.62
CA ILE A 196 18.13 -2.08 2.98
C ILE A 196 19.61 -2.00 3.34
N ALA A 197 20.44 -1.32 2.55
CA ALA A 197 21.86 -1.15 2.86
C ALA A 197 22.05 -0.51 4.25
N GLY A 198 21.28 0.53 4.58
CA GLY A 198 21.31 1.15 5.91
C GLY A 198 20.85 0.21 7.02
N LEU A 199 19.82 -0.61 6.80
CA LEU A 199 19.37 -1.61 7.77
C LEU A 199 20.41 -2.71 8.00
N LEU A 200 21.03 -3.22 6.94
CA LEU A 200 22.09 -4.24 7.02
C LEU A 200 23.35 -3.72 7.70
N ALA A 201 23.71 -2.45 7.48
CA ALA A 201 24.83 -1.81 8.16
C ALA A 201 24.55 -1.63 9.66
N ALA A 202 23.34 -1.20 10.02
CA ALA A 202 22.97 -0.92 11.41
C ALA A 202 22.66 -2.18 12.24
N LEU A 203 22.24 -3.28 11.61
CA LEU A 203 21.73 -4.47 12.29
C LEU A 203 22.55 -5.72 11.93
N PRO A 204 23.61 -6.06 12.70
CA PRO A 204 24.43 -7.24 12.45
C PRO A 204 23.63 -8.54 12.38
N ARG A 205 22.58 -8.68 13.20
CA ARG A 205 21.69 -9.85 13.20
C ARG A 205 20.85 -9.93 11.92
N LEU A 206 20.39 -8.80 11.39
CA LEU A 206 19.69 -8.78 10.10
C LEU A 206 20.65 -9.15 8.96
N ARG A 207 21.88 -8.62 8.98
CA ARG A 207 22.94 -8.97 8.02
C ARG A 207 23.31 -10.45 8.04
N ALA A 208 23.39 -11.06 9.22
CA ALA A 208 23.64 -12.49 9.35
C ALA A 208 22.54 -13.34 8.69
N LEU A 209 21.28 -12.91 8.74
CA LEU A 209 20.16 -13.60 8.11
C LEU A 209 20.16 -13.42 6.59
N PHE A 210 20.30 -12.17 6.14
CA PHE A 210 19.95 -11.77 4.78
C PHE A 210 21.14 -11.50 3.86
N GLY A 211 22.37 -11.54 4.35
CA GLY A 211 23.56 -11.20 3.58
C GLY A 211 23.97 -9.73 3.75
N GLY A 212 25.07 -9.36 3.10
CA GLY A 212 25.71 -8.04 3.22
C GLY A 212 25.17 -7.01 2.23
N THR A 213 24.42 -7.42 1.22
CA THR A 213 23.95 -6.55 0.13
C THR A 213 22.42 -6.52 0.01
N PRO A 214 21.84 -5.46 -0.56
CA PRO A 214 20.41 -5.43 -0.87
C PRO A 214 19.96 -6.58 -1.78
N GLU A 215 20.77 -6.98 -2.75
CA GLU A 215 20.51 -8.07 -3.67
C GLU A 215 20.43 -9.42 -2.95
N GLU A 216 21.37 -9.72 -2.05
CA GLU A 216 21.30 -10.91 -1.19
C GLU A 216 20.07 -10.87 -0.28
N PHE A 217 19.76 -9.70 0.29
CA PHE A 217 18.58 -9.56 1.14
C PHE A 217 17.31 -9.92 0.39
N THR A 218 17.14 -9.37 -0.82
CA THR A 218 16.00 -9.67 -1.68
C THR A 218 15.94 -11.15 -2.02
N ALA A 219 17.05 -11.74 -2.47
CA ALA A 219 17.09 -13.14 -2.87
C ALA A 219 16.73 -14.09 -1.72
N ARG A 220 17.33 -13.89 -0.54
CA ARG A 220 17.11 -14.75 0.63
C ARG A 220 15.71 -14.57 1.22
N ALA A 221 15.19 -13.34 1.27
CA ALA A 221 13.83 -13.08 1.73
C ALA A 221 12.78 -13.74 0.83
N ARG A 222 12.96 -13.72 -0.49
CA ARG A 222 12.05 -14.40 -1.43
C ARG A 222 12.12 -15.93 -1.32
N ALA A 223 13.29 -16.47 -0.99
CA ALA A 223 13.50 -17.91 -0.88
C ALA A 223 12.91 -18.54 0.39
N ASP A 224 12.79 -17.78 1.50
CA ASP A 224 12.42 -18.35 2.79
C ASP A 224 11.46 -17.44 3.60
N ARG A 225 10.21 -17.90 3.72
CA ARG A 225 9.18 -17.27 4.56
C ARG A 225 9.59 -17.23 6.05
N ARG A 226 10.15 -18.30 6.59
CA ARG A 226 10.56 -18.36 8.00
C ARG A 226 11.72 -17.40 8.27
N LEU A 227 12.58 -17.19 7.28
CA LEU A 227 13.64 -16.18 7.36
C LEU A 227 13.06 -14.77 7.45
N CYS A 228 12.02 -14.44 6.65
CA CYS A 228 11.30 -13.16 6.76
C CYS A 228 10.67 -12.95 8.14
N GLU A 229 10.08 -14.00 8.72
CA GLU A 229 9.51 -13.97 10.08
C GLU A 229 10.60 -13.71 11.13
N ARG A 230 11.76 -14.38 11.03
CA ARG A 230 12.93 -14.13 11.88
C ARG A 230 13.44 -12.70 11.75
N GLY A 231 13.62 -12.21 10.51
CA GLY A 231 14.03 -10.84 10.23
C GLY A 231 13.08 -9.80 10.80
N THR A 232 11.79 -10.05 10.68
CA THR A 232 10.75 -9.21 11.27
C THR A 232 10.86 -9.16 12.79
N ARG A 233 11.13 -10.30 13.45
CA ARG A 233 11.35 -10.34 14.91
C ARG A 233 12.59 -9.56 15.34
N VAL A 234 13.66 -9.54 14.53
CA VAL A 234 14.86 -8.74 14.83
C VAL A 234 14.50 -7.27 15.04
N PHE A 235 13.60 -6.69 14.24
CA PHE A 235 13.19 -5.28 14.46
C PHE A 235 12.60 -5.05 15.85
N ALA A 236 11.75 -5.96 16.34
CA ALA A 236 11.16 -5.83 17.67
C ALA A 236 12.18 -6.09 18.78
N GLU A 237 13.02 -7.11 18.64
CA GLU A 237 14.05 -7.48 19.62
C GLU A 237 15.13 -6.40 19.77
N GLU A 238 15.50 -5.72 18.69
CA GLU A 238 16.39 -4.54 18.67
C GLU A 238 15.66 -3.25 19.09
N LYS A 239 14.41 -3.36 19.54
CA LYS A 239 13.55 -2.25 19.99
C LYS A 239 13.37 -1.16 18.93
N LEU A 240 13.42 -1.49 17.64
CA LEU A 240 13.30 -0.51 16.55
C LEU A 240 11.86 -0.19 16.16
N VAL A 241 10.87 -0.78 16.81
CA VAL A 241 9.46 -0.67 16.41
C VAL A 241 8.75 0.39 17.25
N THR A 242 7.93 1.20 16.60
CA THR A 242 7.01 2.15 17.24
C THR A 242 5.64 2.09 16.58
N ALA A 243 4.60 2.50 17.32
CA ALA A 243 3.27 2.63 16.76
C ALA A 243 3.25 3.67 15.64
N SER A 244 2.44 3.41 14.60
CA SER A 244 2.20 4.37 13.54
C SER A 244 1.29 5.52 13.99
N GLY A 245 0.52 5.34 15.06
CA GLY A 245 -0.48 6.30 15.53
C GLY A 245 -1.81 6.20 14.76
N LEU A 246 -1.92 5.31 13.78
CA LEU A 246 -3.12 5.07 12.98
C LEU A 246 -3.87 3.79 13.39
N GLU A 247 -3.34 3.01 14.34
CA GLU A 247 -3.94 1.76 14.82
C GLU A 247 -5.34 1.98 15.41
N ARG A 248 -5.60 3.17 15.96
CA ARG A 248 -6.91 3.57 16.49
C ARG A 248 -8.04 3.50 15.46
N TYR A 249 -7.73 3.66 14.18
CA TYR A 249 -8.70 3.66 13.07
C TYR A 249 -9.04 2.24 12.55
N VAL A 250 -8.35 1.21 13.04
CA VAL A 250 -8.63 -0.19 12.68
C VAL A 250 -9.91 -0.69 13.36
N ARG A 251 -10.23 -0.21 14.57
CA ARG A 251 -11.29 -0.75 15.43
C ARG A 251 -12.69 -0.22 15.10
N THR A 252 -12.81 0.91 14.40
CA THR A 252 -14.10 1.52 14.06
C THR A 252 -14.96 0.65 13.11
N GLN A 253 -14.41 -0.47 12.61
CA GLN A 253 -15.12 -1.45 11.78
C GLN A 253 -15.81 -2.59 12.54
N GLN A 254 -15.55 -2.83 13.83
CA GLN A 254 -16.25 -3.91 14.56
C GLN A 254 -17.61 -3.50 15.14
N ASN A 255 -17.93 -2.20 15.18
CA ASN A 255 -19.21 -1.70 15.71
C ASN A 255 -20.25 -1.39 14.61
N GLY A 256 -19.95 -1.66 13.34
CA GLY A 256 -20.90 -1.55 12.25
C GLY A 256 -21.52 -2.92 11.95
N SER A 257 -22.52 -3.34 12.72
CA SER A 257 -23.35 -4.50 12.39
C SER A 257 -23.95 -4.34 10.98
N PRO A 258 -24.04 -5.40 10.16
CA PRO A 258 -24.94 -5.39 9.02
C PRO A 258 -26.36 -5.26 9.56
N GLY A 259 -27.08 -4.23 9.13
CA GLY A 259 -28.50 -4.13 9.39
C GLY A 259 -29.18 -5.41 8.92
N THR A 260 -29.78 -6.14 9.86
CA THR A 260 -30.67 -7.25 9.59
C THR A 260 -31.86 -6.70 8.81
N GLY A 261 -31.87 -6.89 7.49
CA GLY A 261 -33.09 -6.83 6.70
C GLY A 261 -34.11 -7.83 7.25
N PRO A 262 -35.42 -7.55 7.15
CA PRO A 262 -36.44 -8.35 7.78
C PRO A 262 -36.42 -9.79 7.25
N SER A 263 -36.39 -10.74 8.19
CA SER A 263 -36.54 -12.17 7.96
C SER A 263 -37.83 -12.44 7.19
N LEU A 264 -37.71 -12.92 5.95
CA LEU A 264 -38.83 -13.55 5.25
C LEU A 264 -38.98 -14.96 5.83
N THR A 265 -40.01 -15.15 6.66
CA THR A 265 -40.47 -16.48 7.09
C THR A 265 -40.93 -17.31 5.89
N PRO A 266 -40.58 -18.60 5.78
CA PRO A 266 -41.18 -19.47 4.79
C PRO A 266 -42.61 -19.85 5.21
N PRO A 267 -43.55 -20.04 4.27
CA PRO A 267 -44.88 -20.54 4.59
C PRO A 267 -44.82 -22.03 4.92
N SER A 268 -45.57 -22.41 5.95
CA SER A 268 -45.74 -23.77 6.42
C SER A 268 -46.56 -24.61 5.44
N MET A 269 -46.03 -25.79 5.07
CA MET A 269 -46.78 -27.05 4.92
C MET A 269 -45.80 -28.22 4.99
#